data_AF-A0A949UQK9-F1
#
_entry.id   AF-A0A949UQK9-F1
#
_cell.length_a   1.000
_cell.length_b   1.000
_cell.length_c   1.000
_cell.angle_alpha   90.00
_cell.angle_beta   90.00
_cell.angle_gamma   90.00
#
_symmetry.space_group_name_H-M   'P 1'
#
loop_
_entity.id
_entity.type
_entity.pdbx_description
1 polymer ?
#
loop_
_entity_poly.entity_id
_entity_poly.type
_entity_poly.pdbx_seq_one_letter_code
_entity_poly.pdbx_strand_id
1 'polypeptide(L)' 'MSAYDIEPAPTTGIFTGRPTTRANVAHFMVDLTENAELWAQWKFKMPIIMNALA' A
#
# COMPACT_ATOMS: atom_id res chain seq x y z
N MET A 1 -13.59 2.95 -1.31
CA MET A 1 -12.24 3.02 -0.74
C MET A 1 -12.07 4.38 -0.05
N SER A 2 -11.12 4.52 0.86
CA SER A 2 -10.64 5.82 1.35
C SER A 2 -9.28 6.14 0.74
N ALA A 3 -8.79 7.38 0.89
CA ALA A 3 -7.40 7.68 0.55
C ALA A 3 -6.45 6.80 1.40
N TYR A 4 -5.34 6.36 0.79
CA TYR A 4 -4.33 5.54 1.42
C TYR A 4 -2.93 5.84 0.86
N ASP A 5 -1.91 5.60 1.69
CA ASP A 5 -0.51 5.71 1.35
C ASP A 5 0.10 4.32 1.16
N ILE A 6 1.11 4.24 0.28
CA ILE A 6 1.88 3.02 0.05
C ILE A 6 3.33 3.33 0.40
N GLU A 7 3.83 2.69 1.44
CA GLU A 7 5.20 2.86 1.91
C GLU A 7 5.98 1.56 1.70
N PRO A 8 7.28 1.61 1.31
CA PRO A 8 8.10 0.42 1.33
C PRO A 8 8.15 -0.18 2.74
N ALA A 9 8.32 -1.51 2.84
CA ALA A 9 8.38 -2.25 4.10
C ALA A 9 9.12 -1.47 5.21
N PRO A 10 8.61 -1.50 6.44
CA PRO A 10 8.85 -0.44 7.40
C PRO A 10 10.27 -0.54 7.97
N THR A 11 10.89 0.63 8.16
CA THR A 11 11.92 0.91 9.17
C THR A 11 11.31 1.20 10.55
N THR A 12 9.98 1.16 10.68
CA THR A 12 9.19 1.56 11.84
C THR A 12 8.60 0.36 12.58
N GLY A 13 8.51 0.45 13.92
CA GLY A 13 8.02 -0.64 14.77
C GLY A 13 6.52 -0.88 14.61
N ILE A 14 6.08 -2.10 14.94
CA ILE A 14 4.67 -2.58 14.89
C ILE A 14 3.63 -1.71 15.61
N PHE A 15 4.07 -0.72 16.41
CA PHE A 15 3.20 0.17 17.19
C PHE A 15 3.00 1.56 16.56
N THR A 16 3.69 1.91 15.47
CA THR A 16 3.61 3.25 14.84
C THR A 16 2.93 3.24 13.47
N GLY A 17 2.35 2.10 13.05
CA GLY A 17 1.62 1.99 11.79
C GLY A 17 0.20 2.58 11.87
N ARG A 18 -0.34 2.99 10.71
CA ARG A 18 -1.76 3.35 10.55
C ARG A 18 -2.56 2.12 10.07
N PRO A 19 -3.83 1.95 10.48
CA PRO A 19 -4.64 0.85 10.00
C PRO A 19 -4.93 0.98 8.50
N THR A 20 -5.37 -0.11 7.87
CA THR A 20 -5.90 -0.12 6.51
C THR A 20 -7.11 -1.03 6.40
N THR A 21 -7.89 -0.88 5.34
CA THR A 21 -9.06 -1.73 5.06
C THR A 21 -8.77 -2.73 3.94
N ARG A 22 -9.50 -3.86 3.93
CA ARG A 22 -9.43 -4.83 2.82
C ARG A 22 -9.78 -4.21 1.47
N ALA A 23 -10.63 -3.19 1.45
CA ALA A 23 -11.00 -2.49 0.23
C ALA A 23 -9.82 -1.70 -0.36
N ASN A 24 -9.01 -1.04 0.49
CA ASN A 24 -7.81 -0.32 0.04
C ASN A 24 -6.75 -1.29 -0.49
N VAL A 25 -6.59 -2.47 0.14
CA VAL A 25 -5.73 -3.54 -0.36
C VAL A 25 -6.20 -4.03 -1.72
N ALA A 26 -7.49 -4.34 -1.88
CA ALA A 26 -8.05 -4.82 -3.13
C ALA A 26 -7.88 -3.78 -4.26
N HIS A 27 -8.09 -2.50 -3.97
CA HIS A 27 -7.87 -1.42 -4.93
C HIS A 27 -6.42 -1.38 -5.42
N PHE A 28 -5.44 -1.39 -4.50
CA PHE A 28 -4.03 -1.41 -4.88
C PHE A 28 -3.63 -2.66 -5.68
N MET A 29 -4.22 -3.81 -5.37
CA MET A 29 -3.98 -5.04 -6.13
C MET A 29 -4.51 -4.94 -7.57
N VAL A 30 -5.64 -4.27 -7.80
CA VAL A 30 -6.16 -3.98 -9.15
C VAL A 30 -5.20 -3.03 -9.87
N ASP A 31 -4.76 -1.94 -9.21
CA ASP A 31 -3.81 -0.99 -9.80
C ASP A 31 -2.50 -1.68 -10.23
N LEU A 32 -1.99 -2.63 -9.42
CA LEU A 32 -0.80 -3.42 -9.77
C LEU A 32 -0.99 -4.29 -11.02
N THR A 33 -2.21 -4.76 -11.30
CA THR A 33 -2.50 -5.57 -12.50
C THR A 33 -2.66 -4.72 -13.75
N GLU A 34 -3.12 -3.48 -13.62
CA GLU A 34 -3.45 -2.60 -14.74
C GLU A 34 -2.31 -1.64 -15.11
N ASN A 35 -1.44 -1.30 -14.15
CA ASN A 35 -0.35 -0.34 -14.33
C ASN A 35 1.02 -1.03 -14.31
N ALA A 36 1.63 -1.16 -15.50
CA ALA A 36 2.93 -1.81 -15.67
C ALA A 36 4.09 -1.06 -14.98
N GLU A 37 4.03 0.28 -14.89
CA GLU A 37 5.05 1.08 -14.21
C GLU A 37 4.96 0.90 -12.69
N LEU A 38 3.74 0.92 -12.15
CA LEU A 38 3.48 0.67 -10.74
C LEU A 38 3.87 -0.77 -10.36
N TRP A 39 3.55 -1.75 -11.22
CA TRP A 39 4.02 -3.12 -11.06
C TRP A 39 5.54 -3.17 -11.02
N ALA A 40 6.24 -2.56 -11.97
CA ALA A 40 7.70 -2.54 -12.00
C ALA A 40 8.30 -1.89 -10.74
N GLN A 41 7.67 -0.83 -10.21
CA GLN A 41 8.09 -0.15 -8.99
C GLN A 41 8.02 -1.07 -7.77
N TRP A 42 6.97 -1.90 -7.66
CA TRP A 42 6.69 -2.74 -6.48
C TRP A 42 7.03 -4.22 -6.64
N LYS A 43 7.47 -4.64 -7.84
CA LYS A 43 7.92 -6.00 -8.11
C LYS A 43 9.03 -6.39 -7.14
N PHE A 44 8.88 -7.55 -6.50
CA PHE A 44 9.80 -8.07 -5.47
C PHE A 44 9.95 -7.20 -4.21
N LYS A 45 9.02 -6.26 -3.96
CA LYS A 45 8.93 -5.48 -2.72
C LYS A 45 7.72 -5.91 -1.90
N MET A 46 7.73 -5.57 -0.61
CA MET A 46 6.59 -5.76 0.30
C MET A 46 6.05 -4.38 0.73
N PRO A 47 5.23 -3.71 -0.10
CA PRO A 47 4.60 -2.46 0.29
C PRO A 47 3.69 -2.65 1.50
N ILE A 48 3.69 -1.65 2.39
CA ILE A 48 2.66 -1.48 3.40
C ILE A 48 1.64 -0.47 2.88
N ILE A 49 0.37 -0.83 2.99
CA ILE A 49 -0.77 0.03 2.65
C ILE A 49 -1.35 0.56 3.95
N MET A 50 -1.46 1.87 4.08
CA MET A 50 -1.94 2.55 5.28
C MET A 50 -3.01 3.56 4.91
N ASN A 51 -4.03 3.77 5.75
CA ASN A 51 -4.94 4.89 5.55
C ASN A 51 -4.16 6.21 5.50
N ALA A 52 -4.56 7.12 4.61
CA ALA A 52 -3.94 8.43 4.51
C ALA A 52 -4.14 9.22 5.82
N LEU A 53 -3.23 10.16 6.08
CA LEU A 53 -3.44 11.15 7.13
C LEU A 53 -4.68 11.99 6.77
N ALA A 54 -5.51 12.27 7.78
CA ALA A 54 -6.67 13.16 7.64
C ALA A 54 -6.24 14.62 7.46
#